data_AF-X2FKM7-F1
#
_entry.id   AF-X2FKM7-F1
#
_cell.length_a   1.000
_cell.length_b   1.000
_cell.length_c   1.000
_cell.angle_alpha   90.00
_cell.angle_beta   90.00
_cell.angle_gamma   90.00
#
_symmetry.space_group_name_H-M   'P 1'
#
loop_
_entity.id
_entity.type
_entity.pdbx_description
1 polymer ?
#
loop_
_entity_poly.entity_id
_entity_poly.type
_entity_poly.pdbx_seq_one_letter_code
_entity_poly.pdbx_strand_id
1 'polypeptide(L)'
;ALEQAGIGANADFPGPLFLAVAPVEVEWPQRRELGRAVGKLDFTYDDLLRISGGGKYSAYHHRFMFGSVAAHLAETFGTKGSPISLSTACASGATSIQLGVEAIRRGETDAALCVATDGTVNPEALVRFSLLSALSTQNDPPQAASRPFSKNRDGFVMAEGAGALVLESYEAATARGAKILGVIAGCGELT
;
A
#
# COMPACT_ATOMS: atom_id res chain seq x y z
N ALA A 1 -11.29 3.95 10.36
CA ALA A 1 -10.98 2.69 11.09
C ALA A 1 -10.84 2.92 12.60
N LEU A 2 -9.84 3.68 13.07
CA LEU A 2 -9.61 3.90 14.51
C LEU A 2 -10.83 4.45 15.26
N GLU A 3 -11.44 5.51 14.73
CA GLU A 3 -12.68 6.08 15.29
C GLU A 3 -13.82 5.07 15.33
N GLN A 4 -14.03 4.31 14.25
CA GLN A 4 -15.06 3.28 14.16
C GLN A 4 -14.83 2.13 15.16
N ALA A 5 -13.56 1.80 15.44
CA ALA A 5 -13.19 0.79 16.42
C ALA A 5 -13.24 1.34 17.86
N GLY A 6 -13.16 2.66 18.06
CA GLY A 6 -13.10 3.29 19.38
C GLY A 6 -11.81 2.97 20.13
N ILE A 7 -10.67 2.90 19.44
CA ILE A 7 -9.35 2.60 20.01
C ILE A 7 -8.28 3.50 19.37
N GLY A 8 -7.22 3.82 20.12
CA GLY A 8 -6.13 4.67 19.63
C GLY A 8 -6.43 6.17 19.62
N ALA A 9 -7.19 6.65 20.61
CA ALA A 9 -7.45 8.08 20.79
C ALA A 9 -6.14 8.86 20.98
N ASN A 10 -6.13 10.14 20.59
CA ASN A 10 -4.99 11.06 20.76
C ASN A 10 -3.67 10.56 20.15
N ALA A 11 -3.74 9.90 18.98
CA ALA A 11 -2.57 9.34 18.30
C ALA A 11 -1.78 8.37 19.20
N ASP A 12 -2.48 7.46 19.87
CA ASP A 12 -1.88 6.45 20.75
C ASP A 12 -2.46 5.05 20.48
N PHE A 13 -2.30 4.56 19.25
CA PHE A 13 -2.76 3.21 18.89
C PHE A 13 -1.91 2.14 19.60
N PRO A 14 -2.52 1.17 20.33
CA PRO A 14 -1.80 0.28 21.24
C PRO A 14 -1.13 -0.93 20.57
N GLY A 15 -0.85 -0.87 19.26
CA GLY A 15 -0.32 -2.00 18.51
C GLY A 15 0.45 -1.64 17.25
N PRO A 16 0.98 -2.64 16.53
CA PRO A 16 1.76 -2.43 15.31
C PRO A 16 0.92 -1.97 14.12
N LEU A 17 1.60 -1.36 13.15
CA LEU A 17 1.09 -1.00 11.84
C LEU A 17 1.64 -1.93 10.76
N PHE A 18 0.75 -2.60 10.04
CA PHE A 18 1.05 -3.34 8.83
C PHE A 18 0.43 -2.61 7.62
N LEU A 19 1.25 -1.96 6.82
CA LEU A 19 0.84 -1.21 5.64
C LEU A 19 1.17 -1.98 4.36
N ALA A 20 0.15 -2.46 3.67
CA ALA A 20 0.22 -2.81 2.27
C ALA A 20 0.20 -1.54 1.42
N VAL A 21 1.27 -1.28 0.71
CA VAL A 21 1.38 -0.10 -0.16
C VAL A 21 2.04 -0.52 -1.47
N ALA A 22 1.43 -0.15 -2.59
CA ALA A 22 2.09 -0.29 -3.88
C ALA A 22 3.37 0.57 -3.86
N PRO A 23 4.53 0.05 -4.33
CA PRO A 23 5.74 0.84 -4.40
C PRO A 23 5.47 2.16 -5.14
N VAL A 24 5.69 3.28 -4.44
CA VAL A 24 5.53 4.60 -5.06
C VAL A 24 6.68 4.78 -6.03
N GLU A 25 6.42 4.68 -7.32
CA GLU A 25 7.47 4.77 -8.33
C GLU A 25 7.79 6.22 -8.70
N VAL A 26 9.05 6.46 -9.08
CA VAL A 26 9.48 7.71 -9.70
C VAL A 26 8.94 7.74 -11.12
N GLU A 27 7.98 8.61 -11.40
CA GLU A 27 7.33 8.74 -12.71
C GLU A 27 8.14 9.58 -13.71
N TRP A 28 7.73 9.58 -14.98
CA TRP A 28 8.40 10.33 -16.05
C TRP A 28 8.66 11.81 -15.76
N PRO A 29 7.76 12.61 -15.13
CA PRO A 29 8.05 14.01 -14.85
C PRO A 29 9.32 14.19 -13.99
N GLN A 30 9.45 13.39 -12.93
CA GLN A 30 10.61 13.42 -12.04
C GLN A 30 11.87 12.90 -12.74
N ARG A 31 11.76 11.82 -13.53
CA ARG A 31 12.90 11.30 -14.32
C ARG A 31 13.38 12.32 -15.36
N ARG A 32 12.47 13.01 -16.03
CA ARG A 32 12.80 14.07 -17.00
C ARG A 32 13.44 15.29 -16.34
N GLU A 33 13.01 15.63 -15.13
CA GLU A 33 13.65 16.68 -14.34
C GLU A 33 15.10 16.31 -13.97
N LEU A 34 15.32 15.09 -13.46
CA LEU A 34 16.67 14.59 -13.20
C LEU A 34 17.51 14.57 -14.48
N GLY A 35 16.99 14.05 -15.59
CA GLY A 35 17.70 14.01 -16.87
C GLY A 35 18.11 15.41 -17.36
N ARG A 36 17.22 16.40 -17.28
CA ARG A 36 17.56 17.81 -17.62
C ARG A 36 18.67 18.36 -16.72
N ALA A 37 18.72 17.98 -15.45
CA ALA A 37 19.73 18.45 -14.52
C ALA A 37 21.13 17.86 -14.80
N VAL A 38 21.24 16.80 -15.59
CA VAL A 38 22.54 16.29 -16.07
C VAL A 38 23.18 17.26 -17.07
N GLY A 39 22.37 17.98 -17.86
CA GLY A 39 22.85 18.99 -18.80
C GLY A 39 23.40 18.46 -20.13
N LYS A 40 23.18 17.18 -20.46
CA LYS A 40 23.51 16.56 -21.76
C LYS A 40 22.42 15.58 -22.19
N LEU A 41 22.34 15.33 -23.50
CA LEU A 41 21.33 14.44 -24.10
C LEU A 41 21.62 12.96 -23.84
N ASP A 42 22.88 12.55 -24.01
CA ASP A 42 23.33 11.19 -23.71
C ASP A 42 23.96 11.15 -22.33
N PHE A 43 23.32 10.45 -21.39
CA PHE A 43 23.80 10.29 -20.02
C PHE A 43 23.65 8.85 -19.54
N THR A 44 24.52 8.48 -18.60
CA THR A 44 24.54 7.15 -17.98
C THR A 44 23.78 7.16 -16.66
N TYR A 45 23.62 5.97 -16.08
CA TYR A 45 23.09 5.86 -14.72
C TYR A 45 24.01 6.54 -13.68
N ASP A 46 25.33 6.50 -13.87
CA ASP A 46 26.28 7.17 -12.98
C ASP A 46 26.10 8.70 -12.98
N ASP A 47 25.76 9.29 -14.14
CA ASP A 47 25.42 10.71 -14.21
C ASP A 47 24.19 11.04 -13.34
N LEU A 48 23.17 10.17 -13.34
CA LEU A 48 21.97 10.30 -12.50
C LEU A 48 22.29 10.12 -11.02
N LEU A 49 23.16 9.18 -10.66
CA LEU A 49 23.61 9.01 -9.26
C LEU A 49 24.37 10.23 -8.78
N ARG A 50 25.26 10.77 -9.61
CA ARG A 50 26.05 11.96 -9.27
C ARG A 50 25.18 13.19 -9.01
N ILE A 51 24.19 13.45 -9.86
CA ILE A 51 23.31 14.62 -9.68
C ILE A 51 22.32 14.44 -8.52
N SER A 52 21.96 13.20 -8.17
CA SER A 52 21.03 12.92 -7.07
C SER A 52 21.70 12.88 -5.70
N GLY A 53 22.99 12.56 -5.63
CA GLY A 53 23.75 12.45 -4.38
C GLY A 53 23.98 13.75 -3.60
N GLY A 54 23.77 14.92 -4.23
CA GLY A 54 23.98 16.23 -3.59
C GLY A 54 22.85 16.71 -2.66
N GLY A 55 21.86 15.87 -2.35
CA GLY A 55 20.75 16.21 -1.45
C GLY A 55 19.66 17.10 -2.07
N LYS A 56 19.89 17.67 -3.27
CA LYS A 56 18.90 18.50 -4.00
C LYS A 56 17.55 17.79 -4.20
N TYR A 57 17.57 16.47 -4.37
CA TYR A 57 16.39 15.63 -4.61
C TYR A 57 15.95 14.85 -3.38
N SER A 58 16.33 15.29 -2.17
CA SER A 58 15.96 14.64 -0.90
C SER A 58 14.45 14.50 -0.72
N ALA A 59 13.66 15.47 -1.19
CA ALA A 59 12.20 15.38 -1.17
C ALA A 59 11.66 14.25 -2.05
N TYR A 60 12.27 13.99 -3.22
CA TYR A 60 11.91 12.83 -4.05
C TYR A 60 12.32 11.54 -3.36
N HIS A 61 13.53 11.47 -2.82
CA HIS A 61 13.96 10.32 -2.04
C HIS A 61 12.96 10.01 -0.91
N HIS A 62 12.62 11.00 -0.07
CA HIS A 62 11.68 10.79 1.02
C HIS A 62 10.29 10.36 0.53
N ARG A 63 9.79 10.94 -0.57
CA ARG A 63 8.48 10.61 -1.13
C ARG A 63 8.42 9.19 -1.71
N PHE A 64 9.48 8.75 -2.39
CA PHE A 64 9.49 7.47 -3.11
C PHE A 64 10.13 6.33 -2.30
N MET A 65 10.66 6.62 -1.11
CA MET A 65 11.05 5.61 -0.13
C MET A 65 9.84 4.75 0.24
N PHE A 66 9.99 3.43 0.12
CA PHE A 66 8.90 2.47 0.36
C PHE A 66 8.31 2.53 1.77
N GLY A 67 9.14 2.89 2.76
CA GLY A 67 8.73 3.04 4.16
C GLY A 67 8.07 4.39 4.49
N SER A 68 8.05 5.36 3.58
CA SER A 68 7.66 6.74 3.88
C SER A 68 6.21 6.87 4.34
N VAL A 69 5.30 6.18 3.67
CA VAL A 69 3.86 6.19 4.01
C VAL A 69 3.65 5.55 5.38
N ALA A 70 4.28 4.39 5.63
CA ALA A 70 4.11 3.69 6.90
C ALA A 70 4.71 4.50 8.08
N ALA A 71 5.86 5.14 7.88
CA ALA A 71 6.46 6.03 8.87
C ALA A 71 5.55 7.23 9.19
N HIS A 72 4.98 7.86 8.17
CA HIS A 72 4.05 8.97 8.36
C HIS A 72 2.78 8.55 9.10
N LEU A 73 2.18 7.40 8.76
CA LEU A 73 1.01 6.88 9.47
C LEU A 73 1.34 6.48 10.91
N ALA A 74 2.52 5.89 11.15
CA ALA A 74 2.96 5.52 12.48
C ALA A 74 3.12 6.74 13.40
N GLU A 75 3.72 7.82 12.91
CA GLU A 75 3.81 9.10 13.62
C GLU A 75 2.42 9.71 13.87
N THR A 76 1.56 9.69 12.85
CA THR A 76 0.23 10.30 12.91
C THR A 76 -0.70 9.58 13.89
N PHE A 77 -0.59 8.26 14.01
CA PHE A 77 -1.49 7.43 14.82
C PHE A 77 -0.84 6.82 16.07
N GLY A 78 0.46 7.08 16.29
CA GLY A 78 1.25 6.60 17.43
C GLY A 78 1.28 5.09 17.61
N THR A 79 1.30 4.35 16.50
CA THR A 79 1.40 2.88 16.50
C THR A 79 2.69 2.42 17.16
N LYS A 80 2.69 1.22 17.73
CA LYS A 80 3.83 0.68 18.49
C LYS A 80 4.76 -0.16 17.63
N GLY A 81 6.06 -0.08 17.93
CA GLY A 81 7.09 -0.76 17.16
C GLY A 81 7.41 -0.08 15.82
N SER A 82 8.30 -0.70 15.06
CA SER A 82 8.61 -0.21 13.71
C SER A 82 7.46 -0.54 12.76
N PRO A 83 6.94 0.42 11.98
CA PRO A 83 5.91 0.12 11.01
C PRO A 83 6.46 -0.74 9.88
N ILE A 84 5.63 -1.60 9.32
CA ILE A 84 5.98 -2.47 8.20
C ILE A 84 5.27 -1.97 6.94
N SER A 85 6.05 -1.60 5.93
CA SER A 85 5.57 -1.51 4.54
C SER A 85 5.78 -2.86 3.86
N LEU A 86 4.78 -3.38 3.17
CA LEU A 86 4.85 -4.65 2.45
C LEU A 86 4.19 -4.58 1.07
N SER A 87 4.66 -5.43 0.17
CA SER A 87 4.04 -5.65 -1.14
C SER A 87 4.17 -7.12 -1.53
N THR A 88 3.02 -7.76 -1.74
CA THR A 88 2.85 -9.09 -2.36
C THR A 88 2.00 -8.93 -3.64
N ALA A 89 2.22 -7.84 -4.37
CA ALA A 89 1.43 -7.42 -5.53
C ALA A 89 -0.08 -7.36 -5.20
N CYS A 90 -0.93 -7.98 -6.02
CA CYS A 90 -2.39 -7.94 -5.87
C CYS A 90 -2.90 -8.51 -4.53
N ALA A 91 -2.09 -9.31 -3.83
CA ALA A 91 -2.45 -9.92 -2.55
C ALA A 91 -2.08 -9.06 -1.32
N SER A 92 -1.42 -7.90 -1.52
CA SER A 92 -0.83 -7.12 -0.42
C SER A 92 -1.80 -6.81 0.71
N GLY A 93 -3.05 -6.44 0.39
CA GLY A 93 -4.06 -6.16 1.41
C GLY A 93 -4.38 -7.38 2.29
N ALA A 94 -4.45 -8.58 1.71
CA ALA A 94 -4.65 -9.81 2.45
C ALA A 94 -3.41 -10.17 3.30
N THR A 95 -2.20 -9.95 2.78
CA THR A 95 -0.97 -10.14 3.55
C THR A 95 -0.89 -9.20 4.75
N SER A 96 -1.31 -7.93 4.63
CA SER A 96 -1.39 -7.00 5.76
C SER A 96 -2.33 -7.48 6.87
N ILE A 97 -3.50 -8.01 6.49
CA ILE A 97 -4.46 -8.62 7.43
C ILE A 97 -3.84 -9.84 8.10
N GLN A 98 -3.21 -10.72 7.32
CA GLN A 98 -2.57 -11.93 7.83
C GLN A 98 -1.47 -11.62 8.85
N LEU A 99 -0.62 -10.63 8.61
CA LEU A 99 0.39 -10.21 9.60
C LEU A 99 -0.24 -9.74 10.92
N GLY A 100 -1.33 -8.97 10.85
CA GLY A 100 -2.08 -8.56 12.04
C GLY A 100 -2.69 -9.73 12.81
N VAL A 101 -3.31 -10.68 12.09
CA VAL A 101 -3.86 -11.91 12.68
C VAL A 101 -2.77 -12.74 13.35
N GLU A 102 -1.64 -12.92 12.69
CA GLU A 102 -0.52 -13.72 13.21
C GLU A 102 0.15 -13.06 14.43
N ALA A 103 0.33 -11.74 14.43
CA ALA A 103 0.85 -11.02 15.60
C ALA A 103 -0.06 -11.20 16.83
N ILE A 104 -1.38 -11.12 16.64
CA ILE A 104 -2.36 -11.34 17.71
C ILE A 104 -2.34 -12.80 18.18
N ARG A 105 -2.34 -13.76 17.26
CA ARG A 105 -2.32 -15.20 17.59
C ARG A 105 -1.07 -15.64 18.33
N ARG A 106 0.07 -14.99 18.06
CA ARG A 106 1.34 -15.22 18.75
C ARG A 106 1.40 -14.55 20.13
N GLY A 107 0.40 -13.75 20.49
CA GLY A 107 0.38 -12.99 21.73
C GLY A 107 1.35 -11.81 21.74
N GLU A 108 1.78 -11.33 20.57
CA GLU A 108 2.69 -10.19 20.44
C GLU A 108 1.96 -8.85 20.66
N THR A 109 0.65 -8.82 20.41
CA THR A 109 -0.22 -7.65 20.58
C THR A 109 -1.69 -8.07 20.74
N ASP A 110 -2.50 -7.24 21.40
CA ASP A 110 -3.96 -7.40 21.45
C ASP A 110 -4.68 -6.65 20.34
N ALA A 111 -4.01 -5.70 19.67
CA ALA A 111 -4.56 -4.91 18.59
C ALA A 111 -3.54 -4.71 17.47
N ALA A 112 -3.98 -4.66 16.22
CA ALA A 112 -3.13 -4.35 15.06
C ALA A 112 -3.87 -3.44 14.08
N LEU A 113 -3.15 -2.47 13.51
CA LEU A 113 -3.67 -1.60 12.46
C LEU A 113 -3.19 -2.14 11.11
N CYS A 114 -4.12 -2.70 10.33
CA CYS A 114 -3.87 -3.24 9.01
C CYS A 114 -4.40 -2.25 7.97
N VAL A 115 -3.51 -1.70 7.15
CA VAL A 115 -3.86 -0.72 6.11
C VAL A 115 -3.43 -1.25 4.76
N ALA A 116 -4.21 -0.96 3.73
CA ALA A 116 -3.87 -1.24 2.35
C ALA A 116 -4.18 -0.03 1.47
N THR A 117 -3.30 0.29 0.54
CA THR A 117 -3.53 1.34 -0.46
C THR A 117 -2.87 1.02 -1.79
N ASP A 118 -3.56 1.42 -2.87
CA ASP A 118 -3.06 1.42 -4.23
C ASP A 118 -3.38 2.78 -4.86
N GLY A 119 -2.34 3.41 -5.43
CA GLY A 119 -2.41 4.67 -6.17
C GLY A 119 -1.60 4.59 -7.46
N THR A 120 -1.67 3.43 -8.12
CA THR A 120 -0.85 3.11 -9.31
C THR A 120 -1.53 3.48 -10.62
N VAL A 121 -2.68 4.19 -10.62
CA VAL A 121 -3.32 4.62 -11.87
C VAL A 121 -2.61 5.85 -12.41
N ASN A 122 -1.51 5.59 -13.11
CA ASN A 122 -0.70 6.58 -13.79
C ASN A 122 -0.36 6.14 -15.23
N PRO A 123 0.10 7.06 -16.10
CA PRO A 123 0.40 6.73 -17.49
C PRO A 123 1.45 5.63 -17.68
N GLU A 124 2.50 5.58 -16.84
CA GLU A 124 3.57 4.59 -16.97
C GLU A 124 3.04 3.18 -16.63
N ALA A 125 2.28 3.06 -15.54
CA ALA A 125 1.61 1.82 -15.14
C ALA A 125 0.60 1.35 -16.20
N LEU A 126 -0.21 2.26 -16.75
CA LEU A 126 -1.15 1.96 -17.84
C LEU A 126 -0.43 1.36 -19.05
N VAL A 127 0.67 1.98 -19.47
CA VAL A 127 1.49 1.47 -20.59
C VAL A 127 2.10 0.11 -20.25
N ARG A 128 2.68 -0.06 -19.06
CA ARG A 128 3.28 -1.34 -18.64
C ARG A 128 2.26 -2.49 -18.65
N PHE A 129 1.08 -2.30 -18.05
CA PHE A 129 0.05 -3.33 -18.05
C PHE A 129 -0.59 -3.56 -19.43
N SER A 130 -0.67 -2.51 -20.27
CA SER A 130 -1.08 -2.65 -21.67
C SER A 130 -0.08 -3.50 -22.47
N LEU A 131 1.23 -3.31 -22.27
CA LEU A 131 2.28 -4.10 -22.93
C LEU A 131 2.29 -5.56 -22.47
N LEU A 132 1.81 -5.85 -21.25
CA LEU A 132 1.58 -7.21 -20.76
C LEU A 132 0.27 -7.82 -21.27
N SER A 133 -0.51 -7.10 -22.07
CA SER A 133 -1.86 -7.49 -22.51
C SER A 133 -2.79 -7.84 -21.34
N ALA A 134 -2.60 -7.15 -20.20
CA ALA A 134 -3.34 -7.45 -18.97
C ALA A 134 -4.62 -6.62 -18.81
N LEU A 135 -4.70 -5.48 -19.50
CA LEU A 135 -5.83 -4.55 -19.44
C LEU A 135 -6.92 -4.88 -20.44
N SER A 136 -8.17 -4.65 -20.06
CA SER A 136 -9.31 -4.76 -20.99
C SER A 136 -9.20 -3.73 -22.12
N THR A 137 -9.53 -4.16 -23.34
CA THR A 137 -9.63 -3.29 -24.52
C THR A 137 -11.07 -2.87 -24.79
N GLN A 138 -12.04 -3.53 -24.17
CA GLN A 138 -13.47 -3.29 -24.33
C GLN A 138 -13.99 -2.38 -23.21
N ASN A 139 -13.70 -1.09 -23.33
CA ASN A 139 -13.96 -0.09 -22.30
C ASN A 139 -15.29 0.65 -22.43
N ASP A 140 -16.07 0.40 -23.49
CA ASP A 140 -17.36 1.06 -23.75
C ASP A 140 -18.55 0.08 -23.64
N PRO A 141 -19.58 0.36 -22.82
CA PRO A 141 -19.62 1.42 -21.82
C PRO A 141 -18.71 1.08 -20.62
N PRO A 142 -18.15 2.08 -19.89
CA PRO A 142 -17.13 1.87 -18.86
C PRO A 142 -17.60 0.97 -17.70
N GLN A 143 -18.90 0.99 -17.39
CA GLN A 143 -19.50 0.15 -16.35
C GLN A 143 -19.45 -1.36 -16.70
N ALA A 144 -19.28 -1.70 -17.97
CA ALA A 144 -19.20 -3.07 -18.47
C ALA A 144 -17.77 -3.53 -18.75
N ALA A 145 -16.76 -2.68 -18.55
CA ALA A 145 -15.36 -2.99 -18.83
C ALA A 145 -14.84 -4.11 -17.91
N SER A 146 -15.03 -3.95 -16.59
CA SER A 146 -14.73 -5.02 -15.63
C SER A 146 -15.83 -6.08 -15.66
N ARG A 147 -15.50 -7.28 -16.16
CA ARG A 147 -16.44 -8.39 -16.36
C ARG A 147 -15.90 -9.73 -15.84
N PRO A 148 -15.70 -9.88 -14.52
CA PRO A 148 -15.18 -11.11 -13.94
C PRO A 148 -16.04 -12.31 -14.35
N PHE A 149 -15.40 -13.43 -14.64
CA PHE A 149 -16.03 -14.71 -15.04
C PHE A 149 -16.82 -14.70 -16.37
N SER A 150 -16.92 -13.55 -17.07
CA SER A 150 -17.58 -13.52 -18.37
C SER A 150 -16.83 -14.34 -19.43
N LYS A 151 -17.57 -14.93 -20.37
CA LYS A 151 -17.03 -15.64 -21.53
C LYS A 151 -16.17 -14.73 -22.43
N ASN A 152 -16.53 -13.45 -22.52
CA ASN A 152 -15.87 -12.45 -23.36
C ASN A 152 -15.00 -11.45 -22.57
N ARG A 153 -14.52 -11.83 -21.37
CA ARG A 153 -13.53 -11.04 -20.62
C ARG A 153 -12.19 -11.04 -21.35
N ASP A 154 -11.52 -9.89 -21.39
CA ASP A 154 -10.27 -9.69 -22.14
C ASP A 154 -9.16 -9.02 -21.32
N GLY A 155 -9.39 -8.76 -20.02
CA GLY A 155 -8.43 -8.16 -19.12
C GLY A 155 -9.12 -7.55 -17.89
N PHE A 156 -8.35 -6.88 -17.04
CA PHE A 156 -8.89 -6.11 -15.92
C PHE A 156 -8.86 -4.61 -16.20
N VAL A 157 -9.52 -3.83 -15.35
CA VAL A 157 -9.49 -2.37 -15.36
C VAL A 157 -8.71 -1.94 -14.12
N MET A 158 -7.67 -1.11 -14.29
CA MET A 158 -6.93 -0.58 -13.15
C MET A 158 -7.81 0.34 -12.31
N ALA A 159 -7.62 0.28 -11.00
CA ALA A 159 -8.32 1.09 -10.03
C ALA A 159 -7.38 1.46 -8.89
N GLU A 160 -7.70 2.55 -8.22
CA GLU A 160 -7.02 2.99 -7.00
C GLU A 160 -7.95 2.80 -5.81
N GLY A 161 -7.38 2.78 -4.61
CA GLY A 161 -8.17 2.70 -3.40
C GLY A 161 -7.33 2.64 -2.14
N ALA A 162 -7.98 2.83 -1.01
CA ALA A 162 -7.39 2.61 0.28
C ALA A 162 -8.42 2.00 1.24
N GLY A 163 -7.95 1.17 2.17
CA GLY A 163 -8.75 0.55 3.20
C GLY A 163 -7.92 0.35 4.46
N ALA A 164 -8.60 0.35 5.61
CA ALA A 164 -7.96 0.11 6.90
C ALA A 164 -8.87 -0.70 7.80
N LEU A 165 -8.29 -1.63 8.53
CA LEU A 165 -8.93 -2.46 9.54
C LEU A 165 -8.17 -2.35 10.86
N VAL A 166 -8.92 -2.29 11.94
CA VAL A 166 -8.40 -2.56 13.28
C VAL A 166 -8.74 -4.00 13.60
N LEU A 167 -7.71 -4.81 13.84
CA LEU A 167 -7.86 -6.18 14.30
C LEU A 167 -7.58 -6.20 15.79
N GLU A 168 -8.35 -6.99 16.54
CA GLU A 168 -8.15 -7.18 17.97
C GLU A 168 -8.31 -8.66 18.33
N SER A 169 -7.67 -9.07 19.42
CA SER A 169 -7.99 -10.35 20.05
C SER A 169 -9.48 -10.34 20.46
N TYR A 170 -10.17 -11.46 20.26
CA TYR A 170 -11.61 -11.54 20.55
C TYR A 170 -11.90 -11.23 22.02
N GLU A 171 -11.00 -11.65 22.91
CA GLU A 171 -11.05 -11.35 24.34
C GLU A 171 -10.92 -9.86 24.62
N ALA A 172 -9.90 -9.18 24.08
CA ALA A 172 -9.70 -7.74 24.29
C ALA A 172 -10.86 -6.91 23.73
N ALA A 173 -11.31 -7.23 22.51
CA ALA A 173 -12.45 -6.57 21.86
C ALA A 173 -13.73 -6.70 22.70
N THR A 174 -14.00 -7.91 23.21
CA THR A 174 -15.18 -8.18 24.05
C THR A 174 -15.07 -7.47 25.40
N ALA A 175 -13.90 -7.54 26.05
CA ALA A 175 -13.67 -6.96 27.37
C ALA A 175 -13.91 -5.44 27.40
N ARG A 176 -13.57 -4.73 26.31
CA ARG A 176 -13.82 -3.28 26.19
C ARG A 176 -15.17 -2.93 25.56
N GLY A 177 -16.00 -3.91 25.21
CA GLY A 177 -17.32 -3.68 24.57
C GLY A 177 -17.22 -3.13 23.14
N ALA A 178 -16.20 -3.52 22.38
CA ALA A 178 -16.00 -3.06 21.01
C ALA A 178 -17.16 -3.48 20.09
N LYS A 179 -17.48 -2.64 19.10
CA LYS A 179 -18.39 -3.03 18.01
C LYS A 179 -17.65 -3.96 17.04
N ILE A 180 -17.86 -5.26 17.20
CA ILE A 180 -17.27 -6.28 16.33
C ILE A 180 -18.03 -6.30 14.99
N LEU A 181 -17.34 -5.98 13.89
CA LEU A 181 -17.90 -6.00 12.54
C LEU A 181 -17.87 -7.40 11.90
N GLY A 182 -16.97 -8.26 12.37
CA GLY A 182 -16.79 -9.63 11.89
C GLY A 182 -15.65 -10.32 12.61
N VAL A 183 -15.53 -11.64 12.41
CA VAL A 183 -14.48 -12.48 13.00
C VAL A 183 -13.67 -13.12 11.89
N ILE A 184 -12.34 -13.00 11.95
CA ILE A 184 -11.43 -13.67 11.02
C ILE A 184 -11.20 -15.10 11.53
N ALA A 185 -11.86 -16.08 10.89
CA ALA A 185 -11.71 -17.49 11.25
C ALA A 185 -10.32 -18.05 10.89
N GLY A 186 -9.69 -17.52 9.82
CA GLY A 186 -8.38 -17.96 9.37
C GLY A 186 -7.84 -17.11 8.22
N CYS A 187 -6.54 -17.26 7.99
CA CYS A 187 -5.79 -16.69 6.88
C CYS A 187 -4.76 -17.72 6.42
N GLY A 188 -4.33 -17.61 5.16
CA GLY A 188 -3.32 -18.50 4.59
C GLY A 188 -2.75 -17.92 3.31
N GLU A 189 -1.46 -18.17 3.11
CA GLU A 189 -0.70 -17.79 1.92
C GLU A 189 0.07 -19.04 1.45
N LEU A 190 0.13 -19.26 0.14
CA LEU A 190 0.91 -20.36 -0.42
C LEU A 190 2.36 -19.89 -0.56
N THR A 191 3.26 -20.48 0.24
CA THR A 191 4.72 -20.31 0.11
C THR A 191 5.30 -21.27 -0.92
#